data_AF-A0A3C0I766-F1
#
_entry.id   AF-A0A3C0I766-F1
#
_cell.length_a   1.000
_cell.length_b   1.000
_cell.length_c   1.000
_cell.angle_alpha   90.00
_cell.angle_beta   90.00
_cell.angle_gamma   90.00
#
_symmetry.space_group_name_H-M   'P 1'
#
loop_
_entity.id
_entity.type
_entity.pdbx_description
1 polymer ?
#
loop_
_entity_poly.entity_id
_entity_poly.type
_entity_poly.pdbx_seq_one_letter_code
_entity_poly.pdbx_strand_id
1 'polypeptide(L)' 'MDEAIELYLADRCSLGRAPKLAGVTRWDIQDILSQRGIPIEIDCSQSVDEMDALTKRLECKGLLCSS' A
#
# COMPACT_ATOMS: atom_id res chain seq x y z
N MET A 1 15.47 3.77 -8.75
CA MET A 1 14.10 4.32 -8.65
C MET A 1 13.19 3.66 -9.68
N ASP A 2 13.58 3.63 -10.96
CA ASP A 2 12.79 2.97 -12.01
C ASP A 2 12.50 1.49 -11.75
N GLU A 3 13.46 0.72 -11.27
CA GLU A 3 13.25 -0.69 -10.90
C GLU A 3 12.14 -0.86 -9.85
N ALA A 4 12.06 0.02 -8.84
CA ALA A 4 11.01 -0.04 -7.83
C ALA A 4 9.62 0.30 -8.40
N ILE A 5 9.57 1.18 -9.41
CA ILE A 5 8.35 1.51 -10.13
C ILE A 5 7.94 0.33 -11.01
N GLU A 6 8.85 -0.26 -11.77
CA GLU A 6 8.58 -1.43 -12.60
C GLU A 6 8.05 -2.60 -11.77
N LEU A 7 8.64 -2.85 -10.59
CA LEU A 7 8.16 -3.86 -9.67
C LEU A 7 6.76 -3.55 -9.12
N TYR A 8 6.44 -2.28 -8.87
CA TYR A 8 5.09 -1.85 -8.49
C TYR A 8 4.08 -2.09 -9.63
N LEU A 9 4.42 -1.69 -10.86
CA LEU A 9 3.57 -1.87 -12.03
C LEU A 9 3.35 -3.34 -12.41
N ALA A 10 4.32 -4.19 -12.11
CA ALA A 10 4.21 -5.63 -12.29
C ALA A 10 3.44 -6.34 -11.16
N ASP A 11 2.86 -5.60 -10.21
CA ASP A 11 2.22 -6.10 -8.99
C ASP A 11 3.12 -7.03 -8.15
N ARG A 12 4.45 -6.87 -8.28
CA ARG A 12 5.46 -7.63 -7.52
C ARG A 12 5.88 -6.91 -6.25
N CYS A 13 5.43 -5.67 -6.08
CA CYS A 13 5.79 -4.83 -4.95
C CYS A 13 4.64 -3.88 -4.61
N SER A 14 4.21 -3.83 -3.35
CA SER A 14 3.18 -2.89 -2.93
C SER A 14 3.71 -1.45 -2.85
N LEU A 15 2.80 -0.47 -2.92
CA LEU A 15 3.14 0.95 -2.74
C LEU A 15 3.78 1.27 -1.37
N GLY A 16 3.57 0.42 -0.36
CA GLY A 16 4.24 0.53 0.94
C GLY A 16 5.66 -0.07 0.98
N ARG A 17 6.01 -0.92 -0.01
CA ARG A 17 7.30 -1.60 -0.10
C ARG A 17 8.23 -0.97 -1.14
N ALA A 18 7.69 -0.47 -2.25
CA ALA A 18 8.48 0.17 -3.32
C ALA A 18 9.39 1.31 -2.83
N PRO A 19 8.95 2.21 -1.93
CA PRO A 19 9.80 3.29 -1.42
C PRO A 19 11.01 2.77 -0.64
N LYS A 20 10.81 1.69 0.13
CA LYS A 20 11.87 1.05 0.91
C LYS A 20 12.96 0.44 0.03
N LEU A 21 12.58 -0.14 -1.11
CA LEU A 21 13.51 -0.71 -2.09
C LEU A 21 14.34 0.36 -2.79
N ALA A 22 13.74 1.53 -3.04
CA ALA A 22 14.42 2.64 -3.71
C ALA A 22 15.15 3.60 -2.76
N GLY A 23 15.02 3.43 -1.44
CA GLY A 23 15.60 4.34 -0.44
C GLY A 23 14.96 5.74 -0.46
N VAL A 24 13.68 5.82 -0.84
CA VAL A 24 12.92 7.07 -1.00
C VAL A 24 11.66 7.06 -0.14
N THR A 25 10.98 8.19 -0.07
CA THR A 25 9.71 8.29 0.63
C THR A 25 8.56 7.75 -0.23
N ARG A 26 7.44 7.43 0.43
CA ARG A 26 6.21 7.08 -0.28
C ARG A 26 5.77 8.17 -1.26
N TRP A 27 5.98 9.43 -0.89
CA TRP A 27 5.61 10.59 -1.69
C TRP A 27 6.41 10.66 -2.99
N ASP A 28 7.70 10.34 -2.96
CA ASP A 28 8.56 10.34 -4.16
C ASP A 28 8.08 9.32 -5.20
N ILE A 29 7.63 8.13 -4.76
CA ILE A 29 7.05 7.13 -5.66
C ILE A 29 5.70 7.61 -6.22
N GLN A 30 4.83 8.17 -5.38
CA GLN A 30 3.52 8.66 -5.82
C GLN A 30 3.63 9.82 -6.81
N ASP A 31 4.57 10.73 -6.59
CA ASP A 31 4.80 11.88 -7.48
C ASP A 31 5.24 11.40 -8.88
N ILE A 32 6.14 10.42 -8.96
CA ILE A 32 6.54 9.86 -10.25
C ILE A 32 5.39 9.14 -10.95
N LEU A 33 4.60 8.34 -10.23
CA LEU A 33 3.43 7.67 -10.81
C LEU A 33 2.45 8.72 -11.38
N SER A 34 2.20 9.80 -10.63
CA SER A 34 1.37 10.92 -11.06
C SER A 34 1.92 11.62 -12.31
N GLN A 35 3.21 11.94 -12.33
CA GLN A 35 3.90 12.55 -13.48
C GLN A 35 3.83 11.66 -14.73
N ARG A 36 3.84 10.34 -14.56
CA ARG A 36 3.70 9.35 -15.64
C ARG A 36 2.25 9.06 -16.02
N GLY A 37 1.27 9.70 -15.38
CA GLY A 37 -0.15 9.47 -15.62
C GLY A 37 -0.63 8.08 -15.20
N ILE A 38 0.08 7.43 -14.28
CA ILE A 38 -0.24 6.10 -13.79
C ILE A 38 -1.18 6.23 -12.59
N PRO A 39 -2.43 5.73 -12.69
CA PRO A 39 -3.36 5.79 -11.58
C PRO A 39 -2.91 4.89 -10.44
N ILE A 40 -3.03 5.38 -9.22
CA ILE A 40 -2.87 4.56 -8.01
C ILE A 40 -4.24 4.01 -7.66
N GLU A 41 -4.43 2.72 -7.86
CA GLU A 41 -5.64 2.05 -7.39
C GLU A 41 -5.63 1.98 -5.87
N ILE A 42 -6.64 2.60 -5.26
CA ILE A 42 -6.97 2.44 -3.85
C ILE A 42 -8.16 1.49 -3.84
N ASP A 43 -7.91 0.26 -3.39
CA ASP A 43 -8.98 -0.71 -3.20
C ASP A 43 -9.89 -0.25 -2.06
N CYS A 44 -11.04 0.30 -2.42
CA CYS A 44 -12.12 0.70 -1.50
C CYS A 44 -13.27 -0.30 -1.54
N SER A 45 -13.03 -1.56 -1.93
CA SER A 45 -14.08 -2.58 -2.01
C SER A 45 -14.68 -2.95 -0.65
N GLN A 46 -13.97 -2.67 0.45
CA GLN A 46 -14.42 -2.94 1.80
C GLN A 46 -15.08 -1.71 2.42
N SER A 47 -16.26 -1.91 2.98
CA SER A 47 -16.93 -0.91 3.82
C SER A 47 -16.21 -0.72 5.14
N VAL A 48 -16.45 0.43 5.79
CA VAL A 48 -15.93 0.72 7.13
C VAL A 48 -16.31 -0.37 8.13
N ASP A 49 -17.55 -0.85 8.08
CA ASP A 49 -18.04 -1.91 8.97
C ASP A 49 -17.27 -3.23 8.78
N GLU A 50 -16.93 -3.57 7.54
CA GLU A 50 -16.13 -4.76 7.22
C GLU A 50 -14.68 -4.64 7.70
N MET A 51 -14.11 -3.43 7.61
CA MET A 51 -12.78 -3.12 8.14
C MET A 51 -12.77 -3.21 9.67
N ASP A 52 -13.79 -2.67 10.34
CA ASP A 52 -13.93 -2.76 11.81
C ASP A 52 -14.10 -4.21 12.27
N ALA A 53 -14.91 -4.99 11.54
CA ALA A 53 -15.06 -6.41 11.81
C ALA A 53 -13.76 -7.19 11.57
N LEU A 54 -12.95 -6.80 10.58
CA LEU A 54 -11.61 -7.37 10.38
C LEU A 54 -10.68 -7.04 11.53
N THR A 55 -10.62 -5.78 11.98
CA THR A 55 -9.80 -5.34 13.10
C THR A 55 -10.09 -6.17 14.36
N LYS A 56 -11.37 -6.27 14.76
CA LYS A 56 -11.78 -7.08 15.92
C LYS A 56 -11.33 -8.55 15.80
N ARG A 57 -11.47 -9.14 14.61
CA ARG A 57 -11.03 -10.52 14.35
C ARG A 57 -9.52 -10.69 14.50
N LEU A 58 -8.73 -9.70 14.08
CA LEU A 58 -7.27 -9.74 14.17
C LEU A 58 -6.78 -9.50 15.60
N GLU A 59 -7.44 -8.62 16.37
CA GLU A 59 -7.18 -8.43 17.80
C GLU A 59 -7.47 -9.71 18.59
N CYS A 60 -8.62 -10.37 18.37
CA CYS A 60 -8.93 -11.66 19.02
C CYS A 60 -7.90 -12.75 18.71
N LYS A 61 -7.23 -12.66 17.55
CA LYS A 61 -6.16 -13.58 17.15
C LYS A 61 -4.78 -13.19 17.69
N GLY A 62 -4.67 -12.05 18.39
CA GLY A 62 -3.40 -11.51 18.87
C GLY A 62 -2.47 -11.02 17.76
N LEU A 63 -2.99 -10.79 16.55
CA LEU A 63 -2.21 -10.32 15.39
C LEU A 63 -2.10 -8.79 15.33
N LEU A 64 -3.00 -8.10 16.02
CA LEU A 64 -2.95 -6.67 16.26
C LEU A 64 -2.98 -6.45 17.76
N CYS A 65 -2.13 -5.53 18.24
CA CYS A 65 -2.24 -5.03 19.60
C CYS A 65 -3.37 -4.00 19.62
N SER A 66 -4.30 -4.13 20.56
CA SER A 66 -5.23 -3.06 20.87
C SER A 66 -4.43 -1.85 21.34
N SER A 67 -4.66 -0.70 20.71
CA SER A 67 -4.00 0.58 21.05
C SER A 67 -4.61 1.23 22.28
#